data_AF-A0A0L8IHE5-F1
#
_entry.id   AF-A0A0L8IHE5-F1
#
_cell.length_a   1.000
_cell.length_b   1.000
_cell.length_c   1.000
_cell.angle_alpha   90.00
_cell.angle_beta   90.00
_cell.angle_gamma   90.00
#
_symmetry.space_group_name_H-M   'P 1'
#
loop_
_entity.id
_entity.type
_entity.pdbx_description
1 polymer ?
#
loop_
_entity_poly.entity_id
_entity_poly.type
_entity_poly.pdbx_seq_one_letter_code
_entity_poly.pdbx_strand_id
1 'polypeptide(L)'
;MCLPLEGVLKQLSPERILEFLKANGIIATCKTFVCTHFMTLKKSARSLNGFVWRCGNCRKNISIRTKTFMEKSKLSLQKIFHIVFHFVFEAPIFTAALYTGVDNKTAIQWYEFLSRRFLQRVPDRSAATLEGVMIENVLPGTLVHTDKWASYRNLQQLSYIHRTVNHSTNFVDPKTGACTNHIEAYWSRIKRRLKYVTGSSGDLKWSRVDESMYREMYGFTTKKNFENFYTFLEHIAEIYPH
;
A
#
# COMPACT_ATOMS: atom_id res chain seq x y z
N MET A 1 -3.82 23.64 1.23
CA MET A 1 -3.51 24.51 0.07
C MET A 1 -2.14 24.09 -0.45
N CYS A 2 -2.06 23.25 -1.50
CA CYS A 2 -0.81 22.65 -2.03
C CYS A 2 -0.50 23.08 -3.49
N LEU A 3 -1.04 24.22 -3.93
CA LEU A 3 -0.98 24.67 -5.33
C LEU A 3 0.45 24.82 -5.91
N PRO A 4 1.49 25.23 -5.15
CA PRO A 4 2.86 25.33 -5.71
C PRO A 4 3.48 23.98 -6.03
N LEU A 5 3.22 22.96 -5.20
CA LEU A 5 3.84 21.63 -5.31
C LEU A 5 3.30 20.85 -6.51
N GLU A 6 2.00 20.99 -6.82
CA GLU A 6 1.40 20.37 -8.01
C GLU A 6 1.99 20.90 -9.32
N GLY A 7 2.29 22.20 -9.37
CA GLY A 7 2.99 22.81 -10.50
C GLY A 7 4.37 22.18 -10.71
N VAL A 8 5.11 21.97 -9.61
CA VAL A 8 6.44 21.32 -9.64
C VAL A 8 6.32 19.85 -10.11
N LEU A 9 5.37 19.09 -9.58
CA LEU A 9 5.18 17.68 -9.94
C LEU A 9 4.83 17.48 -11.42
N LYS A 10 3.98 18.35 -11.99
CA LYS A 10 3.62 18.29 -13.41
C LYS A 10 4.78 18.66 -14.33
N GLN A 11 5.74 19.44 -13.85
CA GLN A 11 6.95 19.81 -14.59
C GLN A 11 8.07 18.76 -14.50
N LEU A 12 7.96 17.77 -13.62
CA LEU A 12 8.93 16.67 -13.55
C LEU A 12 8.76 15.75 -14.76
N SER A 13 9.73 15.80 -15.68
CA SER A 13 9.75 14.92 -16.84
C SER A 13 9.91 13.44 -16.42
N PRO A 14 9.42 12.48 -17.21
CA PRO A 14 9.60 11.05 -16.95
C PRO A 14 11.07 10.65 -16.71
N GLU A 15 12.01 11.32 -17.37
CA GLU A 15 13.45 11.14 -17.20
C GLU A 15 13.91 11.54 -15.80
N ARG A 16 13.50 12.72 -15.31
CA ARG A 16 13.87 13.17 -13.96
C ARG A 16 13.32 12.25 -12.88
N ILE A 17 12.08 11.78 -13.06
CA ILE A 17 11.47 10.79 -12.16
C ILE A 17 12.27 9.49 -12.20
N LEU A 18 12.64 9.00 -13.38
CA LEU A 18 13.42 7.78 -13.52
C LEU A 18 14.79 7.89 -12.85
N GLU A 19 15.50 9.00 -13.04
CA GLU A 19 16.79 9.24 -12.39
C GLU A 19 16.66 9.35 -10.86
N PHE A 20 15.62 10.03 -10.37
CA PHE A 20 15.33 10.07 -8.93
C PHE A 20 15.09 8.65 -8.37
N LEU A 21 14.28 7.83 -9.05
CA LEU A 21 13.97 6.48 -8.58
C LEU A 21 15.19 5.55 -8.64
N LYS A 22 16.11 5.75 -9.58
CA LYS A 22 17.39 5.03 -9.62
C LYS A 22 18.32 5.44 -8.50
N ALA A 23 18.46 6.75 -8.26
CA ALA A 23 19.32 7.28 -7.20
C ALA A 23 18.90 6.79 -5.81
N ASN A 24 17.60 6.53 -5.62
CA ASN A 24 17.04 5.99 -4.39
C ASN A 24 16.88 4.45 -4.39
N GLY A 25 17.44 3.74 -5.38
CA GLY A 25 17.41 2.28 -5.43
C GLY A 25 16.04 1.64 -5.70
N ILE A 26 15.01 2.43 -6.00
CA ILE A 26 13.65 1.95 -6.29
C ILE A 26 13.58 1.28 -7.67
N ILE A 27 14.30 1.84 -8.64
CA ILE A 27 14.52 1.22 -9.95
C ILE A 27 15.99 0.85 -10.04
N ALA A 28 16.28 -0.39 -10.41
CA ALA A 28 17.65 -0.86 -10.54
C ALA A 28 18.45 0.02 -11.54
N THR A 29 19.71 0.30 -11.25
CA THR A 29 20.63 1.00 -12.16
C THR A 29 21.19 0.06 -13.23
N CYS A 30 21.28 -1.23 -12.91
CA CYS A 30 21.64 -2.31 -13.82
C CYS A 30 20.70 -3.51 -13.64
N LYS A 31 20.45 -4.27 -14.71
CA LYS A 31 19.69 -5.53 -14.64
C LYS A 31 20.41 -6.66 -15.35
N THR A 32 20.32 -7.84 -14.77
CA THR A 32 20.66 -9.11 -15.41
C THR A 32 19.35 -9.87 -15.69
N PHE A 33 19.30 -10.57 -16.82
CA PHE A 33 18.16 -11.42 -17.20
C PHE A 33 18.62 -12.87 -17.33
N VAL A 34 17.70 -13.81 -17.62
CA VAL A 34 17.93 -15.26 -17.78
C VAL A 34 19.15 -15.60 -18.64
N CYS A 35 19.50 -14.76 -19.62
CA CYS A 35 20.71 -14.94 -20.42
C CYS A 35 22.00 -14.46 -19.72
N THR A 36 22.00 -14.13 -18.43
CA THR A 36 23.09 -13.57 -17.58
C THR A 36 23.75 -12.26 -18.04
N HIS A 37 23.46 -11.79 -19.25
CA HIS A 37 23.99 -10.53 -19.79
C HIS A 37 23.37 -9.30 -19.15
N PHE A 38 24.20 -8.27 -18.95
CA PHE A 38 23.76 -6.95 -18.51
C PHE A 38 22.84 -6.29 -19.54
N MET A 39 21.79 -5.64 -19.04
CA MET A 39 20.84 -4.89 -19.83
C MET A 39 21.15 -3.40 -19.78
N THR A 40 20.93 -2.71 -20.90
CA THR A 40 21.08 -1.26 -21.01
C THR A 40 19.72 -0.59 -21.12
N LEU A 41 19.59 0.60 -20.56
CA LEU A 41 18.36 1.39 -20.68
C LEU A 41 18.28 1.99 -22.08
N LYS A 42 17.14 1.80 -22.76
CA LYS A 42 16.90 2.34 -24.11
C LYS A 42 15.54 3.04 -24.18
N LYS A 43 15.48 4.13 -24.95
CA LYS A 43 14.21 4.80 -25.29
C LYS A 43 13.34 3.86 -26.12
N SER A 44 12.03 3.90 -25.90
CA SER A 44 11.06 3.10 -26.63
C SER A 44 9.70 3.80 -26.63
N ALA A 45 9.25 4.25 -27.80
CA ALA A 45 7.92 4.84 -27.99
C ALA A 45 6.78 3.85 -27.69
N ARG A 46 7.05 2.54 -27.74
CA ARG A 46 6.08 1.48 -27.42
C ARG A 46 5.94 1.23 -25.92
N SER A 47 6.86 1.76 -25.10
CA SER A 47 6.82 1.59 -23.65
C SER A 47 5.93 2.63 -23.02
N LEU A 48 5.08 2.21 -22.07
CA LEU A 48 4.25 3.09 -21.26
C LEU A 48 5.04 4.23 -20.60
N ASN A 49 6.31 3.99 -20.27
CA ASN A 49 7.18 4.95 -19.58
C ASN A 49 8.24 5.56 -20.51
N GLY A 50 8.18 5.31 -21.82
CA GLY A 50 9.19 5.79 -22.77
C GLY A 50 10.54 5.07 -22.71
N PHE A 51 10.76 4.17 -21.74
CA PHE A 51 12.01 3.44 -21.54
C PHE A 51 11.80 1.93 -21.35
N VAL A 52 12.79 1.14 -21.77
CA VAL A 52 12.88 -0.31 -21.53
C VAL A 52 14.31 -0.70 -21.18
N TRP A 53 14.47 -1.78 -20.42
CA TRP A 53 15.74 -2.50 -20.34
C TRP A 53 15.87 -3.37 -21.58
N ARG A 54 16.96 -3.21 -22.33
CA ARG A 54 17.26 -4.02 -23.52
C ARG A 54 18.55 -4.80 -23.30
N CYS A 55 18.49 -6.11 -23.50
CA CYS A 55 19.68 -6.96 -23.48
C CYS A 55 20.53 -6.70 -24.73
N GLY A 56 21.84 -6.53 -24.57
CA GLY A 56 22.77 -6.35 -25.69
C GLY A 56 22.90 -7.61 -26.56
N ASN A 57 22.81 -8.79 -25.94
CA ASN A 57 22.99 -10.07 -26.63
C ASN A 57 21.69 -10.58 -27.28
N CYS A 58 20.69 -10.97 -26.47
CA CYS A 58 19.45 -11.55 -26.99
C CYS A 58 18.43 -10.51 -27.51
N ARG A 59 18.72 -9.21 -27.39
CA ARG A 59 17.88 -8.08 -27.82
C ARG A 59 16.47 -8.01 -27.18
N LYS A 60 16.19 -8.86 -26.18
CA LYS A 60 14.91 -8.86 -25.43
C LYS A 60 14.74 -7.56 -24.65
N ASN A 61 13.52 -7.02 -24.71
CA ASN A 61 13.11 -5.86 -23.92
C ASN A 61 12.34 -6.32 -22.67
N ILE A 62 12.60 -5.72 -21.52
CA ILE A 62 11.79 -5.86 -20.31
C ILE A 62 11.41 -4.49 -19.75
N SER A 63 10.34 -4.46 -18.96
CA SER A 63 9.85 -3.26 -18.29
C SER A 63 10.90 -2.73 -17.30
N ILE A 64 11.04 -1.40 -17.24
CA ILE A 64 11.86 -0.76 -16.20
C ILE A 64 11.37 -1.03 -14.78
N ARG A 65 10.11 -1.45 -14.64
CA ARG A 65 9.43 -1.70 -13.37
C ARG A 65 9.53 -3.16 -12.91
N THR A 66 10.13 -4.05 -13.70
CA THR A 66 10.23 -5.47 -13.33
C THR A 66 10.97 -5.62 -11.99
N LYS A 67 10.50 -6.50 -11.10
CA LYS A 67 11.01 -6.65 -9.71
C LYS A 67 10.95 -5.36 -8.88
N THR A 68 9.89 -4.57 -9.05
CA THR A 68 9.59 -3.42 -8.19
C THR A 68 8.13 -3.49 -7.78
N PHE A 69 7.73 -2.75 -6.74
CA PHE A 69 6.33 -2.65 -6.33
C PHE A 69 5.40 -2.11 -7.43
N MET A 70 5.95 -1.52 -8.49
CA MET A 70 5.23 -0.94 -9.62
C MET A 70 5.03 -1.94 -10.78
N GLU A 71 5.57 -3.16 -10.71
CA GLU A 71 5.64 -4.10 -11.83
C GLU A 71 4.29 -4.42 -12.46
N LYS A 72 3.29 -4.71 -11.63
CA LYS A 72 1.95 -5.16 -12.05
C LYS A 72 1.01 -4.01 -12.40
N SER A 73 1.45 -2.76 -12.24
CA SER A 73 0.62 -1.59 -12.49
C SER A 73 0.42 -1.32 -13.98
N LYS A 74 -0.79 -0.87 -14.35
CA LYS A 74 -1.07 -0.33 -15.69
C LYS A 74 -0.88 1.20 -15.78
N LEU A 75 -0.62 1.86 -14.65
CA LEU A 75 -0.35 3.30 -14.62
C LEU A 75 1.07 3.61 -15.08
N SER A 76 1.24 4.78 -15.70
CA SER A 76 2.56 5.31 -16.02
C SER A 76 3.33 5.64 -14.74
N LEU A 77 4.65 5.62 -14.84
CA LEU A 77 5.55 5.93 -13.73
C LEU A 77 5.27 7.31 -13.13
N GLN A 78 4.94 8.29 -13.97
CA GLN A 78 4.59 9.64 -13.55
C GLN A 78 3.33 9.65 -12.68
N LYS A 79 2.26 8.95 -13.09
CA LYS A 79 1.03 8.85 -12.29
C LYS A 79 1.28 8.16 -10.96
N ILE A 80 2.05 7.07 -10.95
CA ILE A 80 2.42 6.37 -9.71
C ILE A 80 3.19 7.32 -8.78
N PHE A 81 4.18 8.04 -9.31
CA PHE A 81 4.99 8.98 -8.54
C PHE A 81 4.12 10.09 -7.93
N HIS A 82 3.20 10.67 -8.70
CA HIS A 82 2.26 11.68 -8.19
C HIS A 82 1.33 11.12 -7.11
N ILE A 83 0.80 9.89 -7.28
CA ILE A 83 -0.03 9.25 -6.25
C ILE A 83 0.77 9.03 -4.96
N VAL A 84 2.00 8.51 -5.06
CA VAL A 84 2.89 8.30 -3.90
C VAL A 84 3.20 9.63 -3.22
N PHE A 85 3.47 10.67 -4.00
CA PHE A 85 3.71 12.01 -3.48
C PHE A 85 2.50 12.53 -2.69
N HIS A 86 1.30 12.49 -3.28
CA HIS A 86 0.08 12.88 -2.58
C HIS A 86 -0.17 12.08 -1.31
N PHE A 87 0.13 10.78 -1.32
CA PHE A 87 0.05 9.93 -0.14
C PHE A 87 1.00 10.39 0.97
N VAL A 88 2.27 10.68 0.64
CA VAL A 88 3.29 11.15 1.60
C VAL A 88 2.91 12.51 2.20
N PHE A 89 2.31 13.39 1.41
CA PHE A 89 1.85 14.71 1.87
C PHE A 89 0.42 14.70 2.43
N GLU A 90 -0.08 13.52 2.82
CA GLU A 90 -1.39 13.33 3.47
C GLU A 90 -2.57 13.99 2.71
N ALA A 91 -2.45 14.09 1.38
CA ALA A 91 -3.49 14.69 0.57
C ALA A 91 -4.72 13.77 0.54
N PRO A 92 -5.95 14.32 0.58
CA PRO A 92 -7.16 13.52 0.43
C PRO A 92 -7.16 12.72 -0.88
N ILE A 93 -7.72 11.50 -0.87
CA ILE A 93 -7.76 10.64 -2.07
C ILE A 93 -8.38 11.35 -3.26
N PHE A 94 -9.47 12.10 -3.04
CA PHE A 94 -10.13 12.85 -4.10
C PHE A 94 -9.19 13.87 -4.76
N THR A 95 -8.37 14.55 -3.95
CA THR A 95 -7.33 15.46 -4.43
C THR A 95 -6.31 14.71 -5.27
N ALA A 96 -5.79 13.57 -4.77
CA ALA A 96 -4.85 12.76 -5.52
C ALA A 96 -5.43 12.28 -6.85
N ALA A 97 -6.67 11.77 -6.85
CA ALA A 97 -7.36 11.29 -8.04
C ALA A 97 -7.54 12.42 -9.09
N LEU A 98 -7.99 13.59 -8.63
CA LEU A 98 -8.20 14.77 -9.47
C LEU A 98 -6.91 15.24 -10.14
N TYR A 99 -5.83 15.42 -9.37
CA TYR A 99 -4.59 15.98 -9.90
C TYR A 99 -3.77 14.98 -10.72
N THR A 100 -3.81 13.69 -10.39
CA THR A 100 -3.15 12.62 -11.16
C THR A 100 -3.94 12.19 -12.40
N GLY A 101 -5.23 12.53 -12.48
CA GLY A 101 -6.13 12.11 -13.55
C GLY A 101 -6.35 10.60 -13.57
N VAL A 102 -6.51 9.98 -12.39
CA VAL A 102 -6.96 8.59 -12.24
C VAL A 102 -8.36 8.57 -11.64
N ASP A 103 -9.09 7.49 -11.83
CA ASP A 103 -10.38 7.33 -11.18
C ASP A 103 -10.21 7.14 -9.65
N ASN A 104 -11.23 7.56 -8.89
CA ASN A 104 -11.22 7.47 -7.44
C ASN A 104 -10.94 6.04 -6.94
N LYS A 105 -11.47 5.02 -7.63
CA LYS A 105 -11.27 3.61 -7.22
C LYS A 105 -9.80 3.21 -7.36
N THR A 106 -9.12 3.62 -8.43
CA THR A 106 -7.68 3.43 -8.60
C THR A 106 -6.89 4.16 -7.52
N ALA A 107 -7.21 5.43 -7.23
CA ALA A 107 -6.53 6.18 -6.17
C ALA A 107 -6.71 5.53 -4.78
N ILE A 108 -7.92 5.06 -4.47
CA ILE A 108 -8.21 4.28 -3.25
C ILE A 108 -7.32 3.03 -3.20
N GLN A 109 -7.25 2.25 -4.28
CA GLN A 109 -6.43 1.03 -4.32
C GLN A 109 -4.94 1.31 -4.08
N TRP A 110 -4.42 2.41 -4.63
CA TRP A 110 -3.03 2.81 -4.39
C TRP A 110 -2.79 3.28 -2.96
N TYR A 111 -3.67 4.12 -2.42
CA TYR A 111 -3.58 4.53 -1.01
C TYR A 111 -3.67 3.33 -0.08
N GLU A 112 -4.56 2.37 -0.37
CA GLU A 112 -4.65 1.10 0.35
C GLU A 112 -3.38 0.27 0.25
N PHE A 113 -2.75 0.20 -0.93
CA PHE A 113 -1.50 -0.53 -1.15
C PHE A 113 -0.31 0.12 -0.42
N LEU A 114 -0.22 1.44 -0.45
CA LEU A 114 0.84 2.20 0.22
C LEU A 114 0.67 2.21 1.74
N SER A 115 -0.58 2.14 2.22
CA SER A 115 -0.88 1.95 3.64
C SER A 115 -0.56 0.51 4.04
N ARG A 116 0.55 0.28 4.74
CA ARG A 116 0.76 -0.99 5.45
C ARG A 116 -0.41 -1.22 6.41
N ARG A 117 -1.01 -2.42 6.35
CA ARG A 117 -2.17 -2.80 7.17
C ARG A 117 -1.74 -3.80 8.24
N PHE A 118 -2.30 -3.63 9.43
CA PHE A 118 -2.07 -4.49 10.57
C PHE A 118 -3.41 -4.94 11.15
N LEU A 119 -3.56 -6.24 11.42
CA LEU A 119 -4.65 -6.78 12.22
C LEU A 119 -4.04 -7.80 13.17
N GLN A 120 -4.50 -7.79 14.41
CA GLN A 120 -4.12 -8.76 15.41
C GLN A 120 -5.38 -9.23 16.13
N ARG A 121 -5.46 -10.54 16.38
CA ARG A 121 -6.49 -11.06 17.27
C ARG A 121 -6.13 -10.70 18.71
N VAL A 122 -6.99 -9.94 19.36
CA VAL A 122 -6.87 -9.60 20.78
C VAL A 122 -7.73 -10.56 21.63
N PRO A 123 -7.28 -10.93 22.85
CA PRO A 123 -8.02 -11.86 23.71
C PRO A 123 -9.34 -11.27 24.22
N ASP A 124 -9.36 -9.96 24.48
CA ASP A 124 -10.53 -9.20 24.91
C ASP A 124 -10.44 -7.75 24.43
N ARG A 125 -11.48 -6.97 24.76
CA ARG A 125 -11.66 -5.59 24.34
C ARG A 125 -11.45 -4.54 25.44
N SER A 126 -10.81 -4.95 26.53
CA SER A 126 -10.51 -4.06 27.64
C SER A 126 -9.55 -2.96 27.21
N ALA A 127 -9.57 -1.84 27.92
CA ALA A 127 -8.62 -0.76 27.72
C ALA A 127 -7.18 -1.29 27.86
N ALA A 128 -6.88 -2.01 28.94
CA ALA A 128 -5.54 -2.56 29.19
C ALA A 128 -5.00 -3.43 28.04
N THR A 129 -5.83 -4.32 27.49
CA THR A 129 -5.43 -5.18 26.36
C THR A 129 -5.16 -4.34 25.09
N LEU A 130 -6.04 -3.39 24.76
CA LEU A 130 -5.87 -2.56 23.58
C LEU A 130 -4.72 -1.57 23.71
N GLU A 131 -4.51 -1.00 24.89
CA GLU A 131 -3.39 -0.12 25.22
C GLU A 131 -2.06 -0.87 25.09
N GLY A 132 -1.96 -2.10 25.60
CA GLY A 132 -0.77 -2.94 25.45
C GLY A 132 -0.42 -3.21 23.98
N VAL A 133 -1.43 -3.59 23.18
CA VAL A 133 -1.24 -3.81 21.73
C VAL A 133 -0.83 -2.52 21.01
N MET A 134 -1.40 -1.39 21.37
CA MET A 134 -1.04 -0.09 20.79
C MET A 134 0.40 0.29 21.12
N ILE A 135 0.83 0.14 22.38
CA ILE A 135 2.20 0.47 22.82
C ILE A 135 3.23 -0.42 22.11
N GLU A 136 2.93 -1.69 21.92
CA GLU A 136 3.82 -2.64 21.25
C GLU A 136 3.95 -2.36 19.75
N ASN A 137 2.87 -1.90 19.09
CA ASN A 137 2.80 -1.85 17.62
C ASN A 137 2.76 -0.43 17.02
N VAL A 138 2.56 0.61 17.83
CA VAL A 138 2.38 2.00 17.37
C VAL A 138 3.31 2.93 18.12
N LEU A 139 4.15 3.64 17.38
CA LEU A 139 5.11 4.60 17.94
C LEU A 139 4.40 5.72 18.72
N PRO A 140 4.92 6.12 19.90
CA PRO A 140 4.47 7.32 20.60
C PRO A 140 4.52 8.56 19.70
N GLY A 141 3.60 9.50 19.90
CA GLY A 141 3.44 10.71 19.09
C GLY A 141 2.61 10.52 17.81
N THR A 142 2.24 9.27 17.47
CA THR A 142 1.42 8.98 16.30
C THR A 142 0.01 9.59 16.42
N LEU A 143 -0.51 10.12 15.30
CA LEU A 143 -1.92 10.50 15.16
C LEU A 143 -2.78 9.25 15.02
N VAL A 144 -3.66 9.03 16.01
CA VAL A 144 -4.54 7.86 16.07
C VAL A 144 -5.98 8.31 15.92
N HIS A 145 -6.70 7.73 14.94
CA HIS A 145 -8.13 7.91 14.77
C HIS A 145 -8.88 6.66 15.27
N THR A 146 -9.83 6.83 16.18
CA THR A 146 -10.70 5.73 16.64
C THR A 146 -12.18 6.13 16.60
N ASP A 147 -13.07 5.16 16.78
CA ASP A 147 -14.45 5.45 17.16
C ASP A 147 -14.52 5.98 18.62
N LYS A 148 -15.73 6.23 19.12
CA LYS A 148 -15.97 6.74 20.48
C LYS A 148 -16.03 5.65 21.57
N TRP A 149 -15.40 4.50 21.37
CA TRP A 149 -15.46 3.44 22.37
C TRP A 149 -14.65 3.79 23.63
N ALA A 150 -15.22 3.48 24.79
CA ALA A 150 -14.69 3.83 26.12
C ALA A 150 -13.26 3.35 26.38
N SER A 151 -12.84 2.24 25.75
CA SER A 151 -11.49 1.67 25.90
C SER A 151 -10.39 2.54 25.27
N TYR A 152 -10.73 3.47 24.37
CA TYR A 152 -9.75 4.34 23.72
C TYR A 152 -9.54 5.68 24.44
N ARG A 153 -10.24 5.93 25.56
CA ARG A 153 -10.22 7.25 26.24
C ARG A 153 -8.84 7.67 26.76
N ASN A 154 -7.96 6.72 27.05
CA ASN A 154 -6.65 6.99 27.65
C ASN A 154 -5.53 7.17 26.62
N LEU A 155 -5.80 7.03 25.31
CA LEU A 155 -4.74 7.09 24.30
C LEU A 155 -3.95 8.40 24.33
N GLN A 156 -4.60 9.52 24.67
CA GLN A 156 -3.91 10.80 24.80
C GLN A 156 -2.92 10.83 25.97
N GLN A 157 -3.16 10.06 27.04
CA GLN A 157 -2.24 9.92 28.18
C GLN A 157 -1.08 8.98 27.86
N LEU A 158 -1.24 8.10 26.86
CA LEU A 158 -0.21 7.19 26.35
C LEU A 158 0.65 7.82 25.25
N SER A 159 0.78 9.15 25.25
CA SER A 159 1.56 9.92 24.29
C SER A 159 1.08 9.83 22.83
N TYR A 160 -0.17 9.46 22.56
CA TYR A 160 -0.74 9.52 21.21
C TYR A 160 -1.49 10.83 20.97
N ILE A 161 -1.46 11.31 19.73
CA ILE A 161 -2.35 12.39 19.29
C ILE A 161 -3.68 11.74 18.92
N HIS A 162 -4.66 11.77 19.82
CA HIS A 162 -5.91 11.04 19.62
C HIS A 162 -7.03 11.90 19.03
N ARG A 163 -7.67 11.43 17.96
CA ARG A 163 -8.92 11.98 17.44
C ARG A 163 -9.99 10.90 17.39
N THR A 164 -11.21 11.27 17.73
CA THR A 164 -12.35 10.36 17.73
C THR A 164 -13.37 10.73 16.66
N VAL A 165 -13.98 9.72 16.05
CA VAL A 165 -15.08 9.89 15.09
C VAL A 165 -16.38 9.46 15.74
N ASN A 166 -17.42 10.27 15.57
CA ASN A 166 -18.75 9.96 16.07
C ASN A 166 -19.70 9.53 14.94
N HIS A 167 -19.82 8.22 14.75
CA HIS A 167 -20.62 7.60 13.70
C HIS A 167 -22.13 7.84 13.81
N SER A 168 -22.64 8.29 14.96
CA SER A 168 -24.05 8.68 15.08
C SER A 168 -24.34 10.08 14.54
N THR A 169 -23.30 10.88 14.29
CA THR A 169 -23.45 12.29 13.88
C THR A 169 -22.84 12.60 12.52
N ASN A 170 -21.67 12.05 12.16
CA ASN A 170 -20.97 12.35 10.91
C ASN A 170 -20.07 11.19 10.46
N PHE A 171 -19.94 10.97 9.14
CA PHE A 171 -19.02 9.96 8.53
C PHE A 171 -17.55 10.42 8.47
N VAL A 172 -17.33 11.73 8.57
CA VAL A 172 -16.03 12.39 8.70
C VAL A 172 -16.25 13.54 9.68
N ASP A 173 -15.41 13.67 10.70
CA ASP A 173 -15.54 14.80 11.62
C ASP A 173 -15.22 16.11 10.87
N PRO A 174 -16.15 17.07 10.79
CA PRO A 174 -15.97 18.26 9.96
C PRO A 174 -14.95 19.26 10.52
N LYS A 175 -14.59 19.17 11.81
CA LYS A 175 -13.63 20.07 12.46
C LYS A 175 -12.21 19.52 12.40
N THR A 176 -12.07 18.21 12.56
CA THR A 176 -10.77 17.54 12.69
C THR A 176 -10.39 16.70 11.48
N GLY A 177 -11.33 16.45 10.56
CA GLY A 177 -11.14 15.59 9.39
C GLY A 177 -10.99 14.10 9.74
N ALA A 178 -11.19 13.70 11.00
CA ALA A 178 -11.03 12.32 11.43
C ALA A 178 -12.07 11.40 10.77
N CYS A 179 -11.64 10.24 10.27
CA CYS A 179 -12.48 9.19 9.73
C CYS A 179 -11.87 7.80 9.98
N THR A 180 -12.72 6.78 10.10
CA THR A 180 -12.34 5.36 10.23
C THR A 180 -12.80 4.52 9.03
N ASN A 181 -13.33 5.17 7.99
CA ASN A 181 -13.94 4.51 6.82
C ASN A 181 -12.99 3.50 6.14
N HIS A 182 -11.69 3.83 6.07
CA HIS A 182 -10.69 2.96 5.46
C HIS A 182 -10.49 1.65 6.25
N ILE A 183 -10.43 1.73 7.59
CA ILE A 183 -10.24 0.54 8.42
C ILE A 183 -11.51 -0.32 8.44
N GLU A 184 -12.70 0.30 8.40
CA GLU A 184 -13.99 -0.40 8.31
C GLU A 184 -14.19 -1.14 6.99
N ALA A 185 -13.83 -0.49 5.87
CA ALA A 185 -13.87 -1.09 4.54
C ALA A 185 -12.88 -2.28 4.45
N TYR A 186 -11.68 -2.11 4.99
CA TYR A 186 -10.68 -3.16 5.07
C TYR A 186 -11.16 -4.35 5.91
N TRP A 187 -11.70 -4.10 7.10
CA TRP A 187 -12.27 -5.13 7.97
C TRP A 187 -13.41 -5.91 7.30
N SER A 188 -14.24 -5.23 6.51
CA SER A 188 -15.33 -5.86 5.76
C SER A 188 -14.84 -6.81 4.66
N ARG A 189 -13.66 -6.56 4.06
CA ARG A 189 -13.03 -7.47 3.09
C ARG A 189 -12.49 -8.72 3.78
N ILE A 190 -11.80 -8.56 4.90
CA ILE A 190 -11.26 -9.68 5.68
C ILE A 190 -12.37 -10.60 6.18
N LYS A 191 -13.44 -10.06 6.78
CA LYS A 191 -14.61 -10.85 7.22
C LYS A 191 -15.20 -11.68 6.09
N ARG A 192 -15.28 -11.12 4.88
CA ARG A 192 -15.81 -11.82 3.71
C ARG A 192 -14.94 -13.00 3.31
N ARG A 193 -13.63 -12.83 3.30
CA ARG A 193 -12.67 -13.90 3.01
C ARG A 193 -12.73 -15.00 4.07
N LEU A 194 -12.75 -14.65 5.34
CA LEU A 194 -12.88 -15.62 6.43
C LEU A 194 -14.16 -16.46 6.27
N LYS A 195 -15.31 -15.82 5.99
CA LYS A 195 -16.58 -16.52 5.73
C LYS A 195 -16.51 -17.47 4.54
N TYR A 196 -15.92 -17.07 3.41
CA TYR A 196 -15.78 -17.95 2.25
C TYR A 196 -14.89 -19.17 2.53
N VAL A 197 -13.87 -19.00 3.38
CA VAL A 197 -12.91 -20.07 3.72
C VAL A 197 -13.47 -21.04 4.78
N THR A 198 -14.39 -20.58 5.63
CA THR A 198 -15.01 -21.43 6.68
C THR A 198 -16.35 -22.05 6.28
N GLY A 199 -16.91 -21.63 5.14
CA GLY A 199 -18.25 -22.03 4.69
C GLY A 199 -19.34 -21.05 5.16
N SER A 200 -20.50 -21.10 4.52
CA SER A 200 -21.65 -20.18 4.72
C SER A 200 -22.29 -20.26 6.11
N SER A 201 -21.99 -21.31 6.87
CA SER A 201 -22.67 -21.70 8.09
C SER A 201 -21.66 -22.23 9.11
N GLY A 202 -21.05 -21.33 9.89
CA GLY A 202 -20.20 -21.70 11.02
C GLY A 202 -19.17 -20.63 11.38
N ASP A 203 -18.82 -20.60 12.69
CA ASP A 203 -17.94 -19.63 13.35
C ASP A 203 -16.75 -19.15 12.51
N LEU A 204 -16.49 -17.84 12.54
CA LEU A 204 -15.27 -17.27 11.98
C LEU A 204 -14.06 -17.90 12.68
N LYS A 205 -13.30 -18.72 11.95
CA LYS A 205 -12.01 -19.24 12.42
C LYS A 205 -10.98 -18.12 12.40
N TRP A 206 -10.95 -17.35 13.48
CA TRP A 206 -10.01 -16.25 13.70
C TRP A 206 -8.53 -16.67 13.65
N SER A 207 -8.23 -17.96 13.77
CA SER A 207 -6.89 -18.52 13.57
C SER A 207 -6.33 -18.31 12.15
N ARG A 208 -7.15 -17.88 11.18
CA ARG A 208 -6.72 -17.61 9.80
C ARG A 208 -6.65 -16.11 9.45
N VAL A 209 -6.63 -15.23 10.45
CA VAL A 209 -6.50 -13.78 10.21
C VAL A 209 -5.17 -13.47 9.53
N ASP A 210 -4.07 -14.00 10.03
CA ASP A 210 -2.72 -13.76 9.47
C ASP A 210 -2.59 -14.26 8.03
N GLU A 211 -3.10 -15.47 7.75
CA GLU A 211 -3.17 -16.00 6.39
C GLU A 211 -4.01 -15.10 5.48
N SER A 212 -5.16 -14.63 5.97
CA SER A 212 -6.06 -13.76 5.21
C SER A 212 -5.43 -12.42 4.90
N MET A 213 -4.75 -11.81 5.87
CA MET A 213 -3.97 -10.58 5.69
C MET A 213 -2.87 -10.76 4.67
N TYR A 214 -2.06 -11.81 4.81
CA TYR A 214 -0.95 -12.09 3.91
C TYR A 214 -1.44 -12.26 2.47
N ARG A 215 -2.47 -13.08 2.27
CA ARG A 215 -3.03 -13.31 0.93
C ARG A 215 -3.65 -12.05 0.35
N GLU A 216 -4.25 -11.19 1.17
CA GLU A 216 -4.82 -9.93 0.70
C GLU A 216 -3.73 -8.92 0.32
N MET A 217 -2.73 -8.74 1.19
CA MET A 217 -1.60 -7.84 0.99
C MET A 217 -0.83 -8.15 -0.29
N TYR A 218 -0.65 -9.44 -0.59
CA TYR A 218 0.09 -9.88 -1.78
C TYR A 218 -0.79 -10.31 -2.96
N GLY A 219 -2.11 -10.11 -2.86
CA GLY A 219 -3.05 -10.36 -3.95
C GLY A 219 -3.16 -11.83 -4.39
N PHE A 220 -3.04 -12.77 -3.45
CA PHE A 220 -3.11 -14.20 -3.72
C PHE A 220 -4.54 -14.60 -4.08
N THR A 221 -4.67 -15.20 -5.28
CA THR A 221 -5.95 -15.72 -5.81
C THR A 221 -5.79 -17.16 -6.27
N THR A 222 -6.87 -17.93 -6.25
CA THR A 222 -6.87 -19.35 -6.66
C THR A 222 -6.54 -19.54 -8.15
N LYS A 223 -6.65 -18.50 -8.96
CA LYS A 223 -6.32 -18.52 -10.40
C LYS A 223 -4.82 -18.43 -10.69
N LYS A 224 -3.98 -18.17 -9.67
CA LYS A 224 -2.54 -17.89 -9.80
C LYS A 224 -1.70 -18.76 -8.87
N ASN A 225 -2.07 -20.02 -8.69
CA ASN A 225 -1.49 -20.87 -7.64
C ASN A 225 0.03 -21.04 -7.79
N PHE A 226 0.53 -21.21 -9.01
CA PHE A 226 1.97 -21.33 -9.26
C PHE A 226 2.70 -20.02 -8.96
N GLU A 227 2.21 -18.87 -9.41
CA GLU A 227 2.86 -17.59 -9.10
C GLU A 227 2.80 -17.25 -7.61
N ASN A 228 1.69 -17.58 -6.95
CA ASN A 228 1.53 -17.43 -5.50
C ASN A 228 2.60 -18.25 -4.75
N PHE A 229 2.88 -19.48 -5.21
CA PHE A 229 3.88 -20.35 -4.58
C PHE A 229 5.28 -19.73 -4.66
N TYR A 230 5.72 -19.30 -5.84
CA TYR A 230 7.02 -18.64 -5.98
C TYR A 230 7.10 -17.33 -5.19
N THR A 231 6.04 -16.51 -5.22
CA THR A 231 5.98 -15.27 -4.42
C THR A 231 6.13 -15.57 -2.92
N PHE A 232 5.51 -16.65 -2.44
CA PHE A 232 5.64 -17.06 -1.05
C PHE A 232 7.06 -17.50 -0.69
N LEU A 233 7.73 -18.25 -1.57
CA LEU A 233 9.13 -18.64 -1.37
C LEU A 233 10.07 -17.43 -1.38
N GLU A 234 9.85 -16.46 -2.26
CA GLU A 234 10.63 -15.21 -2.30
C GLU A 234 10.52 -14.46 -0.96
N HIS A 235 9.31 -14.29 -0.42
CA HIS A 235 9.13 -13.62 0.87
C HIS A 235 9.75 -14.41 2.04
N ILE A 236 9.72 -15.75 2.03
CA ILE A 236 10.42 -16.55 3.05
C ILE A 236 11.92 -16.30 2.98
N ALA A 237 12.51 -16.28 1.78
CA ALA A 237 13.94 -16.04 1.59
C ALA A 237 14.37 -14.62 2.03
N GLU A 238 13.49 -13.63 1.93
CA GLU A 238 13.74 -12.27 2.44
C GLU A 238 13.75 -12.21 3.97
N ILE A 239 12.87 -12.96 4.64
CA ILE A 239 12.77 -12.98 6.11
C ILE A 239 13.91 -13.82 6.73
N TYR A 240 14.31 -14.89 6.04
CA TYR A 240 15.36 -15.80 6.48
C TYR A 240 16.49 -15.86 5.44
N PRO A 241 17.30 -14.80 5.30
CA PRO A 241 18.41 -14.79 4.35
C PRO A 241 19.54 -15.73 4.82
N HIS A 242 20.19 -16.40 3.86
CA HIS A 242 21.42 -17.19 4.06
C HIS A 242 22.67 -16.36 3.81
#